data_AF-A0A7X8VBN9-F1
#
_entry.id   AF-A0A7X8VBN9-F1
#
_cell.length_a   1.000
_cell.length_b   1.000
_cell.length_c   1.000
_cell.angle_alpha   90.00
_cell.angle_beta   90.00
_cell.angle_gamma   90.00
#
_symmetry.space_group_name_H-M   'P 1'
#
loop_
_entity.id
_entity.type
_entity.pdbx_description
1 polymer ?
#
loop_
_entity_poly.entity_id
_entity_poly.type
_entity_poly.pdbx_seq_one_letter_code
_entity_poly.pdbx_strand_id
1 'polypeptide(L)'
;MDIKIDSLVPFETLRADLEHVFSIVEKNGKVILLKDNKPAYIILKHDNHVIDANTLSEAENLTLHEAMQIVLSEAENGTMHASQLADEIYNRRLYLQKNGKKAQYTQIRARCGHYPDMFEALPGNYIKLKGE
;
A
#
# COMPACT_ATOMS: atom_id res chain seq x y z
N MET A 1 -21.29 4.77 -6.13
CA MET A 1 -20.15 4.73 -7.08
C MET A 1 -20.39 5.86 -8.07
N ASP A 2 -19.83 7.03 -7.79
CA ASP A 2 -20.00 8.22 -8.63
C ASP A 2 -19.02 8.16 -9.79
N ILE A 3 -19.53 7.81 -10.98
CA ILE A 3 -18.75 7.80 -12.21
C ILE A 3 -18.90 9.19 -12.83
N LYS A 4 -17.81 9.97 -12.85
CA LYS A 4 -17.77 11.22 -13.59
C LYS A 4 -17.90 10.89 -15.08
N ILE A 5 -18.85 11.52 -15.75
CA ILE A 5 -19.11 11.30 -17.19
C ILE A 5 -17.84 11.55 -18.01
N ASP A 6 -17.01 12.50 -17.57
CA ASP A 6 -15.73 12.87 -18.20
C ASP A 6 -14.65 11.78 -18.13
N SER A 7 -14.87 10.71 -17.36
CA SER A 7 -13.98 9.54 -17.28
C SER A 7 -14.40 8.42 -18.24
N LEU A 8 -15.45 8.59 -19.05
CA LEU A 8 -15.89 7.60 -20.03
C LEU A 8 -15.26 7.90 -21.40
N VAL A 9 -14.45 6.98 -21.89
CA VAL A 9 -13.70 7.15 -23.15
C VAL A 9 -14.04 6.02 -24.12
N PRO A 10 -14.43 6.30 -25.37
CA PRO A 10 -14.60 5.25 -26.37
C PRO A 10 -13.30 4.47 -26.64
N PHE A 11 -13.40 3.16 -26.81
CA PHE A 11 -12.24 2.30 -27.08
C PHE A 11 -11.48 2.72 -28.35
N GLU A 12 -12.18 3.21 -29.36
CA GLU A 12 -11.57 3.69 -30.60
C GLU A 12 -10.69 4.93 -30.38
N THR A 13 -10.99 5.75 -29.37
CA THR A 13 -10.16 6.91 -29.00
C THR A 13 -8.78 6.48 -28.53
N LEU A 14 -8.65 5.31 -27.90
CA LEU A 14 -7.35 4.75 -27.52
C LEU A 14 -6.47 4.44 -28.74
N ARG A 15 -7.09 4.07 -29.87
CA ARG A 15 -6.39 3.78 -31.13
C ARG A 15 -6.08 5.04 -31.92
N ALA A 16 -6.98 6.02 -31.87
CA ALA A 16 -6.86 7.25 -32.65
C ALA A 16 -5.96 8.30 -31.99
N ASP A 17 -6.02 8.44 -30.66
CA ASP A 17 -5.32 9.48 -29.91
C ASP A 17 -4.97 9.01 -28.50
N LEU A 18 -3.85 8.29 -28.43
CA LEU A 18 -3.35 7.70 -27.19
C LEU A 18 -2.97 8.77 -26.14
N GLU A 19 -2.36 9.88 -26.58
CA GLU A 19 -1.93 10.96 -25.69
C GLU A 19 -3.13 11.62 -25.00
N HIS A 20 -4.21 11.86 -25.76
CA HIS A 20 -5.43 12.40 -25.20
C HIS A 20 -6.01 11.50 -24.12
N VAL A 21 -6.08 10.17 -24.35
CA VAL A 21 -6.58 9.22 -23.35
C VAL A 21 -5.74 9.27 -22.07
N PHE A 22 -4.41 9.30 -22.18
CA PHE A 22 -3.56 9.41 -21.00
C PHE A 22 -3.71 10.77 -20.29
N SER A 23 -3.93 11.87 -21.01
CA SER A 23 -4.21 13.17 -20.37
C SER A 23 -5.49 13.14 -19.51
N ILE A 24 -6.50 12.39 -19.95
CA ILE A 24 -7.76 12.20 -19.20
C ILE A 24 -7.50 11.33 -17.96
N VAL A 25 -6.68 10.28 -18.09
CA VAL A 25 -6.26 9.43 -16.97
C VAL A 25 -5.46 10.24 -15.95
N GLU A 26 -4.53 11.10 -16.40
CA GLU A 26 -3.78 12.02 -15.55
C GLU A 26 -4.69 13.00 -14.80
N LYS A 27 -5.68 13.56 -15.49
CA LYS A 27 -6.63 14.52 -14.91
C LYS A 27 -7.60 13.88 -13.91
N ASN A 28 -8.05 12.66 -14.17
CA ASN A 28 -9.14 12.03 -13.43
C ASN A 28 -8.68 10.89 -12.50
N GLY A 29 -7.41 10.46 -12.56
CA GLY A 29 -6.84 9.29 -11.89
C GLY A 29 -7.31 7.94 -12.46
N LYS A 30 -8.51 7.89 -13.04
CA LYS A 30 -9.10 6.69 -13.65
C LYS A 30 -10.00 7.02 -14.83
N VAL A 31 -10.04 6.11 -15.80
CA VAL A 31 -10.87 6.18 -17.01
C VAL A 31 -11.49 4.81 -17.29
N ILE A 32 -12.73 4.80 -17.76
CA ILE A 32 -13.44 3.60 -18.20
C ILE A 32 -13.50 3.64 -19.73
N LEU A 33 -13.00 2.58 -20.36
CA LEU A 33 -13.12 2.42 -21.81
C LEU A 33 -14.44 1.75 -22.18
N LEU A 34 -15.15 2.38 -23.10
CA LEU A 34 -16.41 1.88 -23.65
C LEU A 34 -16.17 1.17 -24.98
N LYS A 35 -16.56 -0.10 -25.08
CA LYS A 35 -16.63 -0.86 -26.33
C LYS A 35 -18.09 -1.22 -26.57
N ASP A 36 -18.60 -0.92 -27.77
CA ASP A 36 -20.02 -1.11 -28.10
C ASP A 36 -20.98 -0.42 -27.10
N ASN A 37 -20.64 0.80 -26.66
CA ASN A 37 -21.34 1.57 -25.61
C ASN A 37 -21.48 0.86 -24.26
N LYS A 38 -20.63 -0.13 -23.98
CA LYS A 38 -20.57 -0.84 -22.71
C LYS A 38 -19.18 -0.70 -22.09
N PRO A 39 -19.07 -0.55 -20.76
CA PRO A 39 -17.78 -0.56 -20.07
C PRO A 39 -17.11 -1.91 -20.31
N ALA A 40 -15.93 -1.87 -20.92
CA ALA A 40 -15.15 -3.05 -21.26
C ALA A 40 -13.81 -3.10 -20.52
N TYR A 41 -13.19 -1.95 -20.26
CA TYR A 41 -11.90 -1.86 -19.58
C TYR A 41 -11.83 -0.63 -18.66
N ILE A 42 -10.86 -0.64 -17.74
CA ILE A 42 -10.52 0.50 -16.90
C ILE A 42 -9.02 0.77 -17.06
N ILE A 43 -8.65 2.03 -17.23
CA ILE A 43 -7.27 2.51 -17.18
C ILE A 43 -7.12 3.31 -15.89
N LEU A 44 -6.10 3.00 -15.11
CA LEU A 44 -5.76 3.65 -13.85
C LEU A 44 -4.38 4.28 -13.99
N LYS A 45 -4.24 5.51 -13.51
CA LYS A 45 -2.91 6.09 -13.30
C LYS A 45 -2.26 5.34 -12.15
N HIS A 46 -1.05 4.83 -12.38
CA HIS A 46 -0.25 4.20 -11.36
C HIS A 46 0.58 5.27 -10.64
N ASP A 47 0.11 5.76 -9.50
CA ASP A 47 0.88 6.68 -8.65
C ASP A 47 1.74 5.87 -7.67
N ASN A 48 3.06 6.03 -7.77
CA ASN A 48 4.02 5.36 -6.89
C ASN A 48 4.26 6.13 -5.58
N HIS A 49 3.42 7.12 -5.26
CA HIS A 49 3.61 7.98 -4.10
C HIS A 49 2.27 8.53 -3.59
N VAL A 50 2.09 8.38 -2.27
CA VAL A 50 1.06 8.99 -1.41
C VAL A 50 -0.30 8.30 -1.37
N ILE A 51 -0.32 7.22 -0.58
CA ILE A 51 -1.33 6.84 0.43
C ILE A 51 -2.51 7.83 0.56
N ASP A 52 -3.51 7.72 -0.31
CA ASP A 52 -4.84 8.25 -0.06
C ASP A 52 -5.63 7.18 0.72
N ALA A 53 -6.06 7.56 1.92
CA ALA A 53 -6.66 6.72 2.96
C ALA A 53 -8.04 6.10 2.61
N ASN A 54 -8.36 5.88 1.33
CA ASN A 54 -9.67 5.42 0.87
C ASN A 54 -9.67 4.26 -0.14
N THR A 55 -8.54 3.62 -0.42
CA THR A 55 -8.52 2.41 -1.27
C THR A 55 -8.17 1.17 -0.45
N LEU A 56 -9.15 0.72 0.33
CA LEU A 56 -9.24 -0.62 0.92
C LEU A 56 -9.35 -1.69 -0.19
N SER A 57 -8.33 -1.92 -1.01
CA SER A 57 -8.23 -3.13 -1.84
C SER A 57 -6.93 -3.19 -2.64
N GLU A 58 -5.78 -3.16 -1.98
CA GLU A 58 -4.60 -3.83 -2.51
C GLU A 58 -3.70 -4.11 -1.31
N ALA A 59 -3.81 -5.33 -0.80
CA ALA A 59 -2.73 -5.94 -0.07
C ALA A 59 -1.56 -6.10 -1.07
N GLU A 60 -0.94 -4.98 -1.45
CA GLU A 60 0.46 -5.01 -1.82
C GLU A 60 1.14 -5.73 -0.67
N ASN A 61 1.83 -6.83 -0.97
CA ASN A 61 2.50 -7.62 0.04
C ASN A 61 3.68 -6.80 0.58
N LEU A 62 3.39 -5.81 1.43
CA LEU A 62 4.40 -5.02 2.11
C LEU A 62 5.35 -6.00 2.75
N THR A 63 6.63 -5.76 2.60
CA THR A 63 7.61 -6.57 3.27
C THR A 63 7.48 -6.37 4.79
N LEU A 64 7.97 -7.34 5.57
CA LEU A 64 7.82 -7.29 7.03
C LEU A 64 8.35 -5.97 7.64
N HIS A 65 9.44 -5.41 7.12
CA HIS A 65 10.03 -4.18 7.63
C HIS A 65 9.22 -2.92 7.27
N GLU A 66 8.64 -2.85 6.08
CA GLU A 66 7.72 -1.76 5.71
C GLU A 66 6.46 -1.79 6.59
N ALA A 67 5.90 -2.98 6.82
CA ALA A 67 4.78 -3.15 7.74
C ALA A 67 5.12 -2.74 9.18
N MET A 68 6.34 -3.03 9.64
CA MET A 68 6.83 -2.57 10.94
C MET A 68 6.93 -1.04 11.01
N GLN A 69 7.44 -0.40 9.94
CA GLN A 69 7.60 1.05 9.90
C GLN A 69 6.24 1.75 10.02
N ILE A 70 5.22 1.31 9.28
CA ILE A 70 3.87 1.89 9.33
C ILE A 70 3.32 1.80 10.75
N VAL A 71 3.31 0.59 11.34
CA VAL A 71 2.73 0.39 12.68
C VAL A 71 3.48 1.18 13.75
N LEU A 72 4.81 1.27 13.66
CA LEU A 72 5.58 2.06 14.62
C LEU A 72 5.40 3.57 14.39
N SER A 73 5.28 4.05 13.16
CA SER A 73 5.06 5.48 12.87
C SER A 73 3.72 5.99 13.39
N GLU A 74 2.72 5.12 13.50
CA GLU A 74 1.40 5.45 14.05
C GLU A 74 1.33 5.26 15.58
N ALA A 75 2.34 4.64 16.20
CA ALA A 75 2.39 4.48 17.65
C ALA A 75 2.82 5.81 18.30
N GLU A 76 2.16 6.20 19.40
CA GLU A 76 2.38 7.50 20.09
C GLU A 76 3.86 7.80 20.40
N ASN A 77 4.66 6.77 20.70
CA ASN A 77 6.08 6.91 21.06
C ASN A 77 7.03 6.28 20.03
N GLY A 78 6.55 5.94 18.84
CA GLY A 78 7.35 5.21 17.85
C GLY A 78 7.86 3.86 18.35
N THR A 79 7.27 3.31 19.42
CA THR A 79 7.81 2.17 20.16
C THR A 79 6.71 1.17 20.48
N MET A 80 6.95 -0.12 20.23
CA MET A 80 5.98 -1.19 20.48
C MET A 80 6.68 -2.49 20.88
N HIS A 81 6.05 -3.31 21.72
CA HIS A 81 6.57 -4.65 22.03
C HIS A 81 6.53 -5.55 20.79
N ALA A 82 7.57 -6.34 20.54
CA ALA A 82 7.73 -7.13 19.31
C ALA A 82 6.57 -8.11 19.05
N SER A 83 5.94 -8.67 20.10
CA SER A 83 4.75 -9.51 19.93
C SER A 83 3.52 -8.69 19.54
N GLN A 84 3.33 -7.53 20.16
CA GLN A 84 2.21 -6.63 19.86
C GLN A 84 2.36 -6.08 18.44
N LEU A 85 3.57 -5.74 18.03
CA LEU A 85 3.89 -5.31 16.67
C LEU A 85 3.54 -6.39 15.65
N ALA A 86 3.89 -7.65 15.92
CA ALA A 86 3.52 -8.77 15.05
C ALA A 86 1.99 -8.99 14.97
N ASP A 87 1.30 -8.84 16.10
CA ASP A 87 -0.17 -8.97 16.16
C ASP A 87 -0.85 -7.83 15.40
N GLU A 88 -0.39 -6.59 15.55
CA GLU A 88 -0.96 -5.42 14.88
C GLU A 88 -0.77 -5.49 13.36
N ILE A 89 0.44 -5.86 12.91
CA ILE A 89 0.73 -6.13 11.49
C ILE A 89 -0.20 -7.18 10.91
N TYR A 90 -0.47 -8.26 11.68
CA TYR A 90 -1.34 -9.35 11.24
C TYR A 90 -2.82 -8.93 11.21
N ASN A 91 -3.29 -8.24 12.25
CA ASN A 91 -4.68 -7.78 12.39
C ASN A 91 -5.05 -6.81 11.27
N ARG A 92 -4.12 -5.91 10.92
CA ARG A 92 -4.27 -4.95 9.82
C ARG A 92 -3.99 -5.54 8.44
N ARG A 93 -3.59 -6.82 8.37
CA ARG A 93 -3.22 -7.52 7.13
C ARG A 93 -2.12 -6.81 6.33
N LEU A 94 -1.25 -6.04 7.00
CA LEU A 94 -0.15 -5.31 6.37
C LEU A 94 0.92 -6.27 5.85
N TYR A 95 1.16 -7.38 6.55
CA TYR A 95 2.04 -8.44 6.08
C TYR A 95 1.54 -9.80 6.53
N LEU A 96 1.61 -10.78 5.61
CA LEU A 96 1.35 -12.18 5.89
C LEU A 96 2.54 -13.02 5.39
N GLN A 97 2.88 -14.06 6.15
CA GLN A 97 3.79 -15.08 5.65
C GLN A 97 3.17 -15.82 4.45
N LYS A 98 3.99 -16.53 3.67
CA LYS A 98 3.53 -17.34 2.52
C LYS A 98 2.45 -18.38 2.89
N ASN A 99 2.42 -18.81 4.16
CA ASN A 99 1.43 -19.74 4.70
C ASN A 99 0.17 -19.03 5.29
N GLY A 100 0.06 -17.71 5.12
CA GLY A 100 -1.03 -16.88 5.66
C GLY A 100 -0.95 -16.59 7.16
N LYS A 101 0.12 -17.00 7.86
CA LYS A 101 0.28 -16.79 9.31
C LYS A 101 0.98 -15.48 9.65
N LYS A 102 0.84 -15.07 10.92
CA LYS A 102 1.56 -13.92 11.48
C LYS A 102 3.06 -14.14 11.53
N ALA A 103 3.82 -13.06 11.44
CA ALA A 103 5.25 -13.08 11.71
C ALA A 103 5.51 -13.45 13.18
N GLN A 104 6.60 -14.16 13.44
CA GLN A 104 7.04 -14.45 14.80
C GLN A 104 7.80 -13.25 15.37
N TYR A 105 7.72 -13.03 16.68
CA TYR A 105 8.47 -11.93 17.34
C TYR A 105 9.99 -12.03 17.10
N THR A 106 10.53 -13.24 16.92
CA THR A 106 11.93 -13.47 16.56
C THR A 106 12.26 -12.92 15.17
N GLN A 107 11.33 -13.00 14.22
CA GLN A 107 11.50 -12.43 12.88
C GLN A 107 11.44 -10.90 12.92
N ILE A 108 10.55 -10.33 13.73
CA ILE A 108 10.51 -8.88 14.00
C ILE A 108 11.87 -8.41 14.55
N ARG A 109 12.37 -9.07 15.60
CA ARG A 109 13.69 -8.76 16.17
C ARG A 109 14.84 -8.92 15.17
N ALA A 110 14.80 -9.96 14.33
CA ALA A 110 15.82 -10.15 13.31
C ALA A 110 15.89 -8.97 12.33
N ARG A 111 14.75 -8.31 12.04
CA ARG A 111 14.73 -7.11 11.17
C ARG A 111 15.49 -5.95 11.78
N CYS A 112 15.46 -5.74 13.10
CA CYS A 112 16.23 -4.69 13.75
C CYS A 112 17.75 -4.84 13.55
N GLY A 113 18.24 -6.08 13.43
CA GLY A 113 19.65 -6.33 13.11
C GLY A 113 19.99 -6.12 11.63
N HIS A 114 19.04 -6.33 10.73
CA HIS A 114 19.23 -6.14 9.28
C HIS A 114 19.04 -4.67 8.84
N TYR A 115 18.27 -3.91 9.60
CA TYR A 115 17.93 -2.50 9.33
C TYR A 115 18.22 -1.64 10.57
N PRO A 116 19.49 -1.52 11.00
CA PRO A 116 19.85 -0.78 12.21
C PRO A 116 19.63 0.74 12.10
N ASP A 117 19.53 1.24 10.87
CA ASP A 117 19.26 2.65 10.58
C ASP A 117 17.77 2.99 10.73
N MET A 118 16.88 2.01 10.56
CA MET A 118 15.43 2.19 10.64
C MET A 118 14.86 1.80 12.00
N PHE A 119 15.41 0.77 12.65
CA PHE A 119 14.86 0.23 13.90
C PHE A 119 15.93 0.09 14.97
N GLU A 120 15.50 0.30 16.21
CA GLU A 120 16.28 0.09 17.41
C GLU A 120 15.61 -0.99 18.29
N ALA A 121 16.37 -1.98 18.72
CA ALA A 121 15.89 -3.01 19.64
C ALA A 121 16.22 -2.63 21.08
N LEU A 122 15.19 -2.38 21.88
CA LEU A 122 15.29 -1.99 23.28
C LEU A 122 15.20 -3.22 24.23
N PRO A 123 15.65 -3.08 25.49
CA PRO A 123 15.46 -4.10 26.52
C PRO A 123 13.99 -4.47 26.68
N GLY A 124 13.71 -5.73 27.04
CA GLY A 124 12.32 -6.19 27.23
C GLY A 124 11.54 -6.45 25.95
N ASN A 125 12.20 -6.68 24.81
CA ASN A 125 11.58 -6.96 23.50
C ASN A 125 10.76 -5.80 22.91
N TYR A 126 11.12 -4.57 23.24
CA TYR A 126 10.55 -3.40 22.57
C TYR A 126 11.34 -3.07 21.30
N ILE A 127 10.61 -2.67 20.26
CA ILE A 127 11.17 -2.14 19.01
C ILE A 127 10.79 -0.67 18.92
N LYS A 128 11.77 0.17 18.63
CA LYS A 128 11.58 1.59 18.40
C LYS A 128 11.94 1.93 16.95
N LEU A 129 11.14 2.78 16.32
CA LEU A 129 11.44 3.38 15.02
C LEU A 129 12.45 4.50 15.22
N LYS A 130 13.53 4.47 14.45
CA LYS A 130 14.42 5.61 14.32
C LYS A 130 13.83 6.55 13.28
N GLY A 131 13.44 7.74 13.72
CA GLY A 131 13.22 8.87 12.83
C GLY A 131 14.57 9.55 12.58
N GLU A 132 14.72 10.11 11.37
CA GLU A 132 15.76 11.10 11.09
C GLU A 132 15.74 12.27 12.07
#